data_AF-A0A4Z1BX76-F1
#
_entry.id   AF-A0A4Z1BX76-F1
#
_cell.length_a   1.000
_cell.length_b   1.000
_cell.length_c   1.000
_cell.angle_alpha   90.00
_cell.angle_beta   90.00
_cell.angle_gamma   90.00
#
_symmetry.space_group_name_H-M   'P 1'
#
loop_
_entity.id
_entity.type
_entity.pdbx_description
1 polymer ?
#
loop_
_entity_poly.entity_id
_entity_poly.type
_entity_poly.pdbx_seq_one_letter_code
_entity_poly.pdbx_strand_id
1 'polypeptide(L)'
;APAPDALPALADLARDMPAIAPAVDRIRARMDAIAARGIDLGAVIFDASHGRTTLEYYDGFTFTFHADRTLPGRATWPPVASGGRYDALTRVLGRGREIPAVGGIIRPGLVAELEASA
;
A
#
# COMPACT_ATOMS: atom_id res chain seq x y z
N ALA A 1 11.79 1.93 -1.64
CA ALA A 1 12.30 3.17 -2.24
C ALA A 1 11.16 4.17 -2.38
N PRO A 2 11.41 5.49 -2.34
CA PRO A 2 10.41 6.49 -2.72
C PRO A 2 9.79 6.17 -4.08
N ALA A 3 8.50 6.46 -4.26
CA ALA A 3 7.76 6.10 -5.47
C ALA A 3 8.38 6.68 -6.77
N PRO A 4 8.87 7.93 -6.81
CA PRO A 4 9.54 8.48 -8.00
C PRO A 4 10.76 7.68 -8.45
N ASP A 5 11.50 7.10 -7.50
CA ASP A 5 12.70 6.29 -7.80
C ASP A 5 12.31 4.85 -8.16
N ALA A 6 11.26 4.32 -7.54
CA ALA A 6 10.81 2.95 -7.76
C ALA A 6 10.13 2.74 -9.11
N LEU A 7 9.35 3.73 -9.59
CA LEU A 7 8.57 3.59 -10.83
C LEU A 7 9.43 3.33 -12.07
N PRO A 8 10.53 4.06 -12.34
CA PRO A 8 11.44 3.74 -13.44
C PRO A 8 12.05 2.35 -13.32
N ALA A 9 12.51 1.97 -12.12
CA ALA A 9 13.10 0.65 -11.89
C ALA A 9 12.10 -0.49 -12.13
N LEU A 10 10.83 -0.30 -11.76
CA LEU A 10 9.76 -1.25 -12.05
C LEU A 10 9.45 -1.32 -13.55
N ALA A 11 9.47 -0.18 -14.25
CA ALA A 11 9.27 -0.14 -15.70
C ALA A 11 10.40 -0.88 -16.44
N ASP A 12 11.65 -0.71 -15.99
CA ASP A 12 12.80 -1.44 -16.52
C ASP A 12 12.66 -2.95 -16.29
N LEU A 13 12.33 -3.35 -15.06
CA LEU A 13 12.10 -4.75 -14.74
C LEU A 13 10.96 -5.37 -15.57
N ALA A 14 9.91 -4.61 -15.87
CA ALA A 14 8.80 -5.08 -16.72
C ALA A 14 9.21 -5.30 -18.18
N ARG A 15 10.27 -4.63 -18.68
CA ARG A 15 10.82 -4.91 -20.00
C ARG A 15 11.50 -6.28 -20.03
N ASP A 16 12.24 -6.61 -18.98
CA ASP A 16 12.93 -7.90 -18.83
C ASP A 16 11.97 -9.03 -18.42
N MET A 17 10.89 -8.70 -17.72
CA MET A 17 9.86 -9.63 -17.24
C MET A 17 8.45 -9.17 -17.66
N PRO A 18 8.04 -9.37 -18.92
CA PRO A 18 6.76 -8.85 -19.43
C PRO A 18 5.52 -9.29 -18.64
N ALA A 19 5.61 -10.44 -17.94
CA ALA A 19 4.53 -10.95 -17.10
C ALA A 19 4.12 -9.99 -15.96
N ILE A 20 5.02 -9.12 -15.48
CA ILE A 20 4.70 -8.16 -14.42
C ILE A 20 4.20 -6.81 -14.94
N ALA A 21 4.28 -6.55 -16.25
CA ALA A 21 3.90 -5.26 -16.84
C ALA A 21 2.49 -4.78 -16.42
N PRO A 22 1.44 -5.64 -16.40
CA PRO A 22 0.12 -5.21 -15.95
C PRO A 22 0.10 -4.76 -14.47
N ALA A 23 0.94 -5.36 -13.61
CA ALA A 23 1.05 -4.96 -12.22
C ALA A 23 1.75 -3.60 -12.08
N VAL A 24 2.81 -3.38 -12.85
CA VAL A 24 3.55 -2.11 -12.89
C VAL A 24 2.65 -0.97 -13.38
N ASP A 25 1.85 -1.20 -14.43
CA ASP A 25 0.88 -0.21 -14.93
C ASP A 25 -0.14 0.18 -13.86
N ARG A 26 -0.64 -0.78 -13.08
CA ARG A 26 -1.56 -0.49 -11.97
C ARG A 26 -0.90 0.31 -10.85
N ILE A 27 0.40 0.08 -10.57
CA ILE A 27 1.15 0.87 -9.58
C ILE A 27 1.29 2.31 -10.09
N ARG A 28 1.70 2.49 -11.35
CA ARG A 28 1.85 3.81 -11.98
C ARG A 28 0.54 4.61 -11.96
N ALA A 29 -0.55 4.02 -12.47
CA ALA A 29 -1.87 4.66 -12.45
C ALA A 29 -2.32 5.06 -11.04
N ARG A 30 -1.94 4.29 -10.02
CA ARG A 30 -2.23 4.63 -8.62
C ARG A 30 -1.39 5.79 -8.12
N MET A 31 -0.10 5.81 -8.43
CA MET A 31 0.78 6.93 -8.06
C MET A 31 0.34 8.23 -8.74
N ASP A 32 -0.06 8.17 -10.01
CA ASP A 32 -0.63 9.31 -10.73
C ASP A 32 -1.91 9.84 -10.03
N ALA A 33 -2.80 8.94 -9.62
CA ALA A 33 -4.02 9.31 -8.90
C ALA A 33 -3.73 9.90 -7.50
N ILE A 34 -2.70 9.41 -6.81
CA ILE A 34 -2.26 9.93 -5.51
C ILE A 34 -1.65 11.34 -5.69
N ALA A 35 -0.76 11.52 -6.66
CA ALA A 35 -0.17 12.82 -6.98
C ALA A 35 -1.24 13.85 -7.40
N ALA A 36 -2.26 13.44 -8.17
CA ALA A 36 -3.38 14.30 -8.55
C ALA A 36 -4.21 14.82 -7.36
N ARG A 37 -4.06 14.21 -6.17
CA ARG A 37 -4.64 14.69 -4.90
C ARG A 37 -3.71 15.63 -4.12
N GLY A 38 -2.57 16.01 -4.68
CA GLY A 38 -1.58 16.89 -4.03
C GLY A 38 -0.73 16.19 -2.98
N ILE A 39 -0.70 14.85 -2.98
CA ILE A 39 0.14 14.07 -2.05
C ILE A 39 1.55 13.97 -2.62
N ASP A 40 2.55 14.30 -1.80
CA ASP A 40 3.96 14.15 -2.15
C ASP A 40 4.34 12.67 -2.28
N LEU A 41 4.68 12.25 -3.51
CA LEU A 41 5.12 10.90 -3.80
C LEU A 41 6.51 10.58 -3.23
N GLY A 42 7.31 11.58 -2.89
CA GLY A 42 8.58 11.39 -2.18
C GLY A 42 8.39 10.72 -0.81
N ALA A 43 7.25 10.98 -0.16
CA ALA A 43 6.86 10.35 1.10
C ALA A 43 6.20 8.97 0.93
N VAL A 44 5.85 8.56 -0.30
CA VAL A 44 5.23 7.27 -0.59
C VAL A 44 6.32 6.25 -0.89
N ILE A 45 6.45 5.24 -0.02
CA ILE A 45 7.48 4.20 -0.18
C ILE A 45 6.90 2.99 -0.90
N PHE A 46 7.48 2.64 -2.04
CA PHE A 46 7.29 1.33 -2.65
C PHE A 46 8.20 0.30 -1.96
N ASP A 47 7.61 -0.81 -1.56
CA ASP A 47 8.30 -1.95 -0.95
C ASP A 47 7.76 -3.25 -1.57
N ALA A 48 8.61 -3.91 -2.37
CA ALA A 48 8.27 -5.17 -3.02
C ALA A 48 8.10 -6.35 -2.04
N SER A 49 8.65 -6.21 -0.83
CA SER A 49 8.50 -7.20 0.24
C SER A 49 7.25 -6.99 1.10
N HIS A 50 6.59 -5.84 0.93
CA HIS A 50 5.35 -5.51 1.62
C HIS A 50 4.26 -6.51 1.25
N GLY A 51 3.60 -7.07 2.27
CA GLY A 51 2.58 -8.12 2.08
C GLY A 51 3.09 -9.56 2.08
N ARG A 52 4.43 -9.80 2.08
CA ARG A 52 4.96 -11.17 2.22
C ARG A 52 4.84 -11.73 3.65
N THR A 53 4.75 -10.86 4.65
CA THR A 53 4.77 -11.23 6.07
C THR A 53 3.44 -11.00 6.77
N THR A 54 2.50 -10.33 6.12
CA THR A 54 1.22 -9.95 6.69
C THR A 54 0.17 -9.95 5.58
N LEU A 55 -0.98 -10.59 5.84
CA LEU A 55 -2.25 -10.46 5.10
C LEU A 55 -2.42 -11.39 3.88
N GLU A 56 -2.43 -12.70 4.15
CA GLU A 56 -2.60 -13.79 3.17
C GLU A 56 -3.91 -13.78 2.36
N TYR A 57 -4.85 -12.89 2.68
CA TYR A 57 -6.12 -12.77 1.96
C TYR A 57 -6.15 -11.62 0.93
N TYR A 58 -5.13 -10.77 0.87
CA TYR A 58 -5.04 -9.75 -0.18
C TYR A 58 -4.46 -10.34 -1.47
N ASP A 59 -5.10 -10.02 -2.59
CA ASP A 59 -4.75 -10.53 -3.92
C ASP A 59 -4.36 -9.41 -4.90
N GLY A 60 -4.26 -8.19 -4.41
CA GLY A 60 -3.91 -7.02 -5.20
C GLY A 60 -3.08 -6.01 -4.42
N PHE A 61 -3.39 -4.73 -4.62
CA PHE A 61 -2.69 -3.63 -3.97
C PHE A 61 -2.88 -3.68 -2.45
N THR A 62 -1.80 -3.50 -1.70
CA THR A 62 -1.80 -3.33 -0.25
C THR A 62 -1.13 -2.02 0.13
N PHE A 63 -1.48 -1.47 1.28
CA PHE A 63 -0.91 -0.23 1.80
C PHE A 63 -0.80 -0.28 3.32
N THR A 64 0.14 0.51 3.82
CA THR A 64 0.35 0.70 5.25
C THR A 64 0.77 2.14 5.51
N PHE A 65 0.14 2.77 6.51
CA PHE A 65 0.52 4.08 7.01
C PHE A 65 1.30 3.92 8.31
N HIS A 66 2.45 4.57 8.36
CA HIS A 66 3.27 4.68 9.57
C HIS A 66 3.26 6.12 10.07
N ALA A 67 3.40 6.30 11.37
CA ALA A 67 3.78 7.59 11.92
C ALA A 67 5.20 7.95 11.44
N ASP A 68 5.52 9.24 11.45
CA ASP A 68 6.89 9.68 11.16
C ASP A 68 7.86 9.04 12.16
N ARG A 69 8.73 8.17 11.63
CA ARG A 69 9.69 7.38 12.39
C ARG A 69 10.88 8.20 12.87
N THR A 70 11.04 9.43 12.39
CA THR A 70 12.07 10.35 12.88
C THR A 70 11.69 10.95 14.23
N LEU A 71 10.40 10.91 14.59
CA LEU A 71 9.92 11.45 15.86
C LEU A 71 10.33 10.55 17.05
N PRO A 72 10.71 11.14 18.21
CA PRO A 72 11.13 10.37 19.37
C PRO A 72 10.11 9.32 19.80
N GLY A 73 10.58 8.10 20.05
CA GLY A 73 9.73 6.98 20.48
C GLY A 73 8.89 6.32 19.38
N ARG A 74 8.96 6.79 18.12
CA ARG A 74 8.11 6.28 17.01
C ARG A 74 8.78 5.28 16.07
N ALA A 75 10.08 5.06 16.19
CA ALA A 75 10.80 4.13 15.32
C ALA A 75 10.25 2.69 15.38
N THR A 76 9.76 2.27 16.55
CA THR A 76 9.24 0.91 16.81
C THR A 76 7.71 0.83 16.80
N TRP A 77 7.02 1.91 16.46
CA TRP A 77 5.56 1.91 16.47
C TRP A 77 4.99 0.96 15.42
N PRO A 78 3.90 0.23 15.76
CA PRO A 78 3.15 -0.50 14.76
C PRO A 78 2.52 0.46 13.74
N PRO A 79 2.10 -0.04 12.57
CA PRO A 79 1.37 0.78 11.62
C PRO A 79 0.10 1.40 12.20
N VAL A 80 -0.16 2.66 11.85
CA VAL A 80 -1.36 3.42 12.26
C VAL A 80 -2.59 2.94 11.49
N ALA A 81 -2.42 2.66 10.20
CA ALA A 81 -3.45 2.10 9.34
C ALA A 81 -2.84 1.11 8.36
N SER A 82 -3.62 0.13 7.92
CA SER A 82 -3.23 -0.79 6.86
C SER A 82 -4.44 -1.32 6.13
N GLY A 83 -4.25 -1.74 4.89
CA GLY A 83 -5.35 -2.21 4.07
C GLY A 83 -4.90 -2.78 2.73
N GLY A 84 -5.86 -3.15 1.92
CA GLY A 84 -5.59 -3.70 0.60
C GLY A 84 -6.84 -4.13 -0.14
N ARG A 85 -6.61 -4.69 -1.33
CA ARG A 85 -7.61 -5.30 -2.21
C ARG A 85 -7.73 -6.80 -1.95
N TYR A 86 -8.95 -7.30 -1.86
CA TYR A 86 -9.29 -8.68 -1.43
C TYR A 86 -10.45 -9.26 -2.24
N ASP A 87 -10.27 -9.32 -3.56
CA ASP A 87 -11.33 -9.76 -4.46
C ASP A 87 -11.61 -11.27 -4.31
N ALA A 88 -10.56 -12.07 -4.16
CA ALA A 88 -10.59 -13.51 -3.96
C ALA A 88 -11.38 -13.90 -2.71
N LEU A 89 -11.28 -13.14 -1.62
CA LEU A 89 -12.06 -13.37 -0.41
C LEU A 89 -13.56 -13.19 -0.70
N THR A 90 -13.94 -12.13 -1.42
CA THR A 90 -15.35 -11.92 -1.77
C THR A 90 -15.87 -13.02 -2.69
N ARG A 91 -15.05 -13.52 -3.61
CA ARG A 91 -15.41 -14.63 -4.49
C ARG A 91 -15.67 -15.92 -3.73
N VAL A 92 -14.87 -16.21 -2.70
CA VAL A 92 -15.08 -17.38 -1.83
C VAL A 92 -16.38 -17.24 -1.05
N LEU A 93 -16.61 -16.09 -0.40
CA LEU A 93 -17.82 -15.82 0.37
C LEU A 93 -19.08 -15.75 -0.50
N GLY A 94 -18.95 -15.23 -1.72
CA GLY A 94 -19.99 -15.12 -2.73
C GLY A 94 -20.26 -16.41 -3.51
N ARG A 95 -19.64 -17.54 -3.12
CA ARG A 95 -19.79 -18.86 -3.77
C ARG A 95 -19.55 -18.81 -5.29
N GLY A 96 -18.46 -18.14 -5.69
CA GLY A 96 -18.07 -17.96 -7.09
C GLY A 96 -18.49 -16.64 -7.71
N ARG A 97 -19.36 -15.85 -7.05
CA ARG A 97 -19.62 -14.45 -7.42
C ARG A 97 -18.59 -13.54 -6.77
N GLU A 98 -17.89 -12.78 -7.58
CA GLU A 98 -16.88 -11.81 -7.13
C GLU A 98 -17.44 -10.39 -7.12
N ILE A 99 -17.09 -9.62 -6.10
CA ILE A 99 -17.33 -8.18 -6.05
C ILE A 99 -15.98 -7.51 -5.76
N PRO A 100 -15.48 -6.62 -6.63
CA PRO A 100 -14.23 -5.91 -6.36
C PRO A 100 -14.27 -5.21 -4.99
N ALA A 101 -13.31 -5.53 -4.12
CA ALA A 101 -13.30 -5.09 -2.73
C ALA A 101 -11.96 -4.52 -2.31
N VAL A 102 -12.03 -3.38 -1.64
CA VAL A 102 -10.89 -2.69 -1.03
C VAL A 102 -11.31 -2.13 0.32
N GLY A 103 -10.41 -2.16 1.28
CA GLY A 103 -10.68 -1.73 2.64
C GLY A 103 -9.42 -1.69 3.48
N GLY A 104 -9.56 -1.27 4.73
CA GLY A 104 -8.46 -1.16 5.66
C GLY A 104 -8.95 -0.88 7.07
N ILE A 105 -8.02 -0.94 8.01
CA ILE A 105 -8.24 -0.59 9.40
C ILE A 105 -7.46 0.67 9.75
N ILE A 106 -7.99 1.43 10.70
CA ILE A 106 -7.29 2.52 11.37
C ILE A 106 -7.24 2.15 12.86
N ARG A 107 -6.09 2.31 13.51
CA ARG A 107 -5.93 2.02 14.94
C ARG A 107 -6.22 3.30 15.75
N PRO A 108 -7.43 3.46 16.31
CA PRO A 108 -7.84 4.72 16.93
C PRO A 108 -6.96 5.12 18.12
N GLY A 109 -6.45 4.16 18.89
CA GLY A 109 -5.53 4.46 20.00
C GLY A 109 -4.24 5.16 19.53
N LEU A 110 -3.64 4.69 18.42
CA LEU A 110 -2.43 5.32 17.87
C LEU A 110 -2.72 6.69 17.25
N VAL A 111 -3.91 6.87 16.67
CA VAL A 111 -4.35 8.19 16.17
C VAL A 111 -4.48 9.17 17.33
N ALA A 112 -5.13 8.76 18.43
CA ALA A 112 -5.27 9.61 19.61
C ALA A 112 -3.90 10.00 20.20
N GLU A 113 -2.94 9.07 20.26
CA GLU A 113 -1.57 9.38 20.72
C GLU A 113 -0.82 10.33 19.76
N LEU A 114 -1.05 10.24 18.44
CA LEU A 114 -0.50 11.17 17.46
C LEU A 114 -1.07 12.58 17.62
N GLU A 115 -2.38 12.69 17.81
CA GLU A 115 -3.07 13.97 18.04
C GLU A 115 -2.62 14.64 19.34
N ALA A 116 -2.42 13.88 20.41
CA ALA A 116 -1.97 14.40 21.70
C ALA A 116 -0.52 14.95 21.70
N SER A 117 0.23 14.71 20.62
CA SER A 117 1.66 15.05 20.52
C SER A 117 1.99 15.89 19.29
N ALA A 118 0.97 16.33 18.55
CA ALA A 118 1.05 17.32 17.49
C ALA A 118 0.97 18.74 18.08
#